data_AF-A0A350NZ43-F1
#
_entry.id   AF-A0A350NZ43-F1
#
_cell.length_a   1.000
_cell.length_b   1.000
_cell.length_c   1.000
_cell.angle_alpha   90.00
_cell.angle_beta   90.00
_cell.angle_gamma   90.00
#
_symmetry.space_group_name_H-M   'P 1'
#
loop_
_entity.id
_entity.type
_entity.pdbx_description
1 polymer ?
#
loop_
_entity_poly.entity_id
_entity_poly.type
_entity_poly.pdbx_seq_one_letter_code
_entity_poly.pdbx_strand_id
1 'polypeptide(L)'
;MTKIDRNAYAHMFGPTTGDRVRLADTDIIIEVEKDYTCYGDEVKFGGGKVIRDGMGQGQLSCAETPDLVITNALILDYWGIVKADVAINDGRIQAIGKAGNPDVQNGVTIPIGAGTEIIAGEGQ
;
A
#
# COMPACT_ATOMS: atom_id res chain seq x y z
N MET A 1 11.75 -16.27 11.73
CA MET A 1 11.16 -14.91 11.64
C MET A 1 12.31 -13.92 11.48
N THR A 2 12.31 -13.14 10.40
CA THR A 2 13.35 -12.15 10.11
C THR A 2 12.97 -10.82 10.72
N LYS A 3 13.93 -10.00 11.13
CA LYS A 3 13.69 -8.67 11.72
C LYS A 3 14.28 -7.60 10.80
N ILE A 4 13.63 -6.44 10.78
CA ILE A 4 14.09 -5.23 10.10
C ILE A 4 14.12 -4.08 11.11
N ASP A 5 15.09 -3.19 10.96
CA ASP A 5 15.13 -1.95 11.72
C ASP A 5 13.95 -1.03 11.34
N ARG A 6 13.40 -0.30 12.32
CA ARG A 6 12.19 0.50 12.11
C ARG A 6 12.42 1.70 11.18
N ASN A 7 13.59 2.35 11.25
CA ASN A 7 13.92 3.43 10.32
C ASN A 7 14.12 2.90 8.91
N ALA A 8 14.77 1.75 8.77
CA ALA A 8 14.91 1.08 7.47
C ALA A 8 13.55 0.73 6.87
N TYR A 9 12.61 0.23 7.67
CA TYR A 9 11.24 -0.04 7.23
C TYR A 9 10.54 1.24 6.74
N ALA A 10 10.58 2.31 7.54
CA ALA A 10 9.95 3.59 7.19
C ALA A 10 10.52 4.19 5.90
N HIS A 11 11.82 4.07 5.66
CA HIS A 11 12.45 4.49 4.39
C HIS A 11 12.02 3.65 3.18
N MET A 12 11.67 2.38 3.37
CA MET A 12 11.28 1.49 2.26
C MET A 12 9.80 1.58 1.92
N PHE A 13 8.95 1.72 2.93
CA PHE A 13 7.49 1.55 2.81
C PHE A 13 6.68 2.71 3.39
N GLY A 14 7.31 3.76 3.91
CA GLY A 14 6.63 4.84 4.64
C GLY A 14 6.39 4.51 6.12
N PRO A 15 5.92 5.49 6.91
CA PRO A 15 5.65 5.33 8.34
C PRO A 15 4.56 4.27 8.59
N THR A 16 4.64 3.56 9.70
CA THR A 16 3.63 2.58 10.13
C THR A 16 3.07 2.92 11.51
N THR A 17 2.16 2.08 12.03
CA THR A 17 1.40 2.33 13.27
C THR A 17 2.30 2.81 14.42
N GLY A 18 1.96 3.96 14.99
CA GLY A 18 2.69 4.64 16.07
C GLY A 18 3.83 5.57 15.62
N ASP A 19 4.22 5.55 14.34
CA ASP A 19 5.14 6.56 13.80
C ASP A 19 4.42 7.90 13.65
N ARG A 20 5.18 8.99 13.68
CA ARG A 20 4.67 10.36 13.63
C ARG A 20 5.28 11.16 12.50
N VAL A 21 4.47 11.97 11.84
CA VAL A 21 4.87 12.84 10.73
C VAL A 21 4.46 14.27 11.04
N ARG A 22 5.37 15.22 10.79
CA ARG A 22 5.07 16.66 10.88
C ARG A 22 4.47 17.12 9.55
N LEU A 23 3.37 17.87 9.61
CA LEU A 23 2.76 18.45 8.42
C LEU A 23 3.54 19.70 7.98
N ALA A 24 4.34 19.53 6.92
CA ALA A 24 5.19 20.58 6.35
C ALA A 24 6.07 21.25 7.42
N ASP A 25 6.14 22.58 7.41
CA ASP A 25 6.90 23.42 8.34
C ASP A 25 6.06 23.87 9.56
N THR A 26 4.90 23.25 9.78
CA THR A 26 4.01 23.57 10.91
C THR A 26 4.40 22.81 12.18
N ASP A 27 3.77 23.13 13.30
CA ASP A 27 3.84 22.34 14.56
C ASP A 27 2.75 21.27 14.68
N ILE A 28 2.03 20.97 13.59
CA ILE A 28 1.03 19.90 13.56
C ILE A 28 1.75 18.57 13.31
N ILE A 29 1.54 17.62 14.23
CA ILE A 29 2.10 16.26 14.16
C ILE A 29 0.94 15.26 14.11
N ILE A 30 0.95 14.41 13.09
CA ILE A 30 0.02 13.29 12.95
C ILE A 30 0.68 11.99 13.37
N GLU A 31 -0.09 11.05 13.92
CA GLU A 31 0.34 9.70 14.28
C GLU A 31 -0.41 8.69 13.42
N VAL A 32 0.29 7.67 12.91
CA VAL A 32 -0.35 6.59 12.14
C VAL A 32 -1.13 5.71 13.11
N GLU A 33 -2.46 5.70 12.98
CA GLU A 33 -3.38 5.01 13.90
C GLU A 33 -3.54 3.53 13.56
N LYS A 34 -3.44 3.18 12.27
CA LYS A 34 -3.59 1.81 11.78
C LYS A 34 -2.83 1.62 10.48
N ASP A 35 -2.27 0.43 10.32
CA ASP A 35 -1.71 -0.07 9.07
C ASP A 35 -2.51 -1.29 8.60
N TYR A 36 -2.95 -1.28 7.35
CA TYR A 36 -3.70 -2.38 6.74
C TYR A 36 -2.80 -3.47 6.15
N THR A 37 -1.49 -3.27 6.11
CA THR A 37 -0.56 -4.26 5.54
C THR A 37 -0.39 -5.52 6.40
N CYS A 38 0.18 -6.55 5.79
CA CYS A 38 0.78 -7.69 6.47
C CYS A 38 2.31 -7.56 6.35
N TYR A 39 3.03 -7.43 7.47
CA TYR A 39 4.48 -7.14 7.43
C TYR A 39 5.28 -8.24 6.71
N GLY A 40 5.99 -7.82 5.65
CA GLY A 40 6.72 -8.70 4.73
C GLY A 40 5.99 -8.97 3.40
N ASP A 41 4.70 -8.63 3.31
CA ASP A 41 3.86 -8.76 2.12
C ASP A 41 3.50 -7.39 1.48
N GLU A 42 4.24 -6.33 1.83
CA GLU A 42 4.10 -5.00 1.21
C GLU A 42 4.34 -5.09 -0.31
N VAL A 43 3.50 -4.40 -1.08
CA VAL A 43 3.67 -4.31 -2.52
C VAL A 43 4.55 -3.11 -2.87
N LYS A 44 5.55 -3.34 -3.73
CA LYS A 44 6.40 -2.30 -4.34
C LYS A 44 6.60 -2.60 -5.82
N PHE A 45 6.54 -1.56 -6.63
CA PHE A 45 6.86 -1.61 -8.06
C PHE A 45 8.33 -1.28 -8.33
N GLY A 46 8.90 -1.83 -9.41
CA GLY A 46 10.27 -1.57 -9.87
C GLY A 46 11.07 -2.83 -10.21
N GLY A 47 12.27 -2.63 -10.75
CA GLY A 47 13.16 -3.73 -11.15
C GLY A 47 13.51 -4.67 -9.99
N GLY A 48 13.13 -5.94 -10.11
CA GLY A 48 13.35 -6.95 -9.07
C GLY A 48 12.47 -6.81 -7.82
N LYS A 49 11.41 -6.00 -7.87
CA LYS A 49 10.48 -5.77 -6.74
C LYS A 49 9.30 -6.76 -6.76
N VAL A 50 8.26 -6.46 -5.99
CA VAL A 50 7.17 -7.39 -5.65
C VAL A 50 6.13 -7.47 -6.76
N ILE A 51 5.70 -6.33 -7.30
CA ILE A 51 4.64 -6.27 -8.31
C ILE A 51 5.21 -6.69 -9.66
N ARG A 52 5.16 -8.01 -9.89
CA ARG A 52 5.59 -8.71 -11.10
C ARG A 52 4.67 -9.91 -11.30
N ASP A 53 4.58 -10.36 -12.54
CA ASP A 53 3.78 -11.52 -12.94
C ASP A 53 4.04 -12.74 -12.05
N GLY A 54 2.97 -13.34 -11.53
CA GLY A 54 3.00 -14.49 -10.63
C GLY A 54 3.50 -14.21 -9.21
N MET A 55 3.90 -12.97 -8.91
CA MET A 55 4.31 -12.51 -7.58
C MET A 55 3.21 -11.62 -7.00
N GLY A 56 3.46 -10.32 -6.78
CA GLY A 56 2.46 -9.38 -6.31
C GLY A 56 1.37 -9.04 -7.35
N GLN A 57 1.56 -9.42 -8.62
CA GLN A 57 0.54 -9.33 -9.67
C GLN A 57 0.02 -10.74 -10.00
N GLY A 58 -1.29 -10.95 -9.86
CA GLY A 58 -1.98 -12.21 -10.14
C GLY A 58 -2.46 -12.33 -11.58
N GLN A 59 -3.21 -13.40 -11.86
CA GLN A 59 -3.73 -13.73 -13.20
C GLN A 59 -5.19 -13.31 -13.42
N LEU A 60 -5.80 -12.65 -12.42
CA LEU A 60 -7.18 -12.16 -12.53
C LEU A 60 -7.31 -11.11 -13.64
N SER A 61 -8.49 -11.09 -14.26
CA SER A 61 -8.78 -10.19 -15.37
C SER A 61 -9.10 -8.77 -14.90
N CYS A 62 -9.10 -7.79 -15.80
CA CYS A 62 -9.52 -6.42 -15.50
C CYS A 62 -10.99 -6.30 -15.04
N ALA A 63 -11.81 -7.33 -15.17
CA ALA A 63 -13.15 -7.36 -14.58
C ALA A 63 -13.12 -7.56 -13.05
N GLU A 64 -12.00 -8.05 -12.51
CA GLU A 64 -11.84 -8.45 -11.10
C GLU A 64 -10.73 -7.67 -10.38
N THR A 65 -10.00 -6.82 -11.10
CA THR A 65 -8.86 -6.04 -10.59
C THR A 65 -9.03 -4.56 -10.91
N PRO A 66 -8.59 -3.63 -10.06
CA PRO A 66 -8.70 -2.21 -10.31
C PRO A 66 -7.82 -1.75 -11.47
N ASP A 67 -8.21 -0.64 -12.08
CA ASP A 67 -7.39 0.07 -13.09
C ASP A 67 -6.08 0.63 -12.52
N LEU A 68 -6.10 1.08 -11.26
CA LEU A 68 -4.95 1.74 -10.61
C LEU A 68 -4.89 1.40 -9.12
N VAL A 69 -3.67 1.17 -8.61
CA VAL A 69 -3.39 1.08 -7.17
C VAL A 69 -2.33 2.12 -6.77
N ILE A 70 -2.63 2.89 -5.74
CA ILE A 70 -1.65 3.72 -5.03
C ILE A 70 -1.11 2.90 -3.85
N THR A 71 0.17 2.54 -3.87
CA THR A 71 0.77 1.64 -2.87
C THR A 71 1.26 2.40 -1.64
N ASN A 72 1.10 1.81 -0.45
CA ASN A 72 1.69 2.28 0.81
C ASN A 72 1.39 3.74 1.18
N ALA A 73 0.21 4.25 0.84
CA ALA A 73 -0.16 5.63 1.09
C ALA A 73 -0.43 5.89 2.59
N LEU A 74 -0.01 7.05 3.08
CA LEU A 74 -0.47 7.59 4.36
C LEU A 74 -1.72 8.45 4.11
N ILE A 75 -2.88 7.92 4.47
CA ILE A 75 -4.16 8.58 4.29
C ILE A 75 -4.46 9.43 5.53
N LEU A 76 -4.68 10.72 5.30
CA LEU A 76 -5.20 11.66 6.28
C LEU A 76 -6.60 12.09 5.84
N ASP A 77 -7.62 11.66 6.57
CA ASP A 77 -9.02 12.04 6.31
C ASP A 77 -9.82 12.14 7.61
N TYR A 78 -11.05 12.64 7.56
CA TYR A 78 -11.88 12.91 8.74
C TYR A 78 -12.17 11.66 9.60
N TRP A 79 -12.11 10.47 9.01
CA TRP A 79 -12.38 9.20 9.68
C TRP A 79 -11.15 8.53 10.30
N GLY A 80 -9.94 9.03 10.02
CA GLY A 80 -8.71 8.51 10.61
C GLY A 80 -7.43 8.83 9.83
N ILE A 81 -6.31 8.47 10.45
CA ILE A 81 -4.97 8.60 9.90
C ILE A 81 -4.35 7.21 9.75
N VAL A 82 -4.44 6.63 8.55
CA VAL A 82 -4.11 5.21 8.34
C VAL A 82 -3.17 5.01 7.18
N LYS A 83 -2.40 3.92 7.24
CA LYS A 83 -1.58 3.44 6.13
C LYS A 83 -2.30 2.33 5.39
N ALA A 84 -2.47 2.48 4.08
CA ALA A 84 -3.15 1.49 3.25
C ALA A 84 -2.77 1.62 1.77
N ASP A 85 -3.08 0.59 0.99
CA ASP A 85 -3.14 0.68 -0.46
C ASP A 85 -4.54 1.18 -0.88
N VAL A 86 -4.60 1.99 -1.93
CA VAL A 86 -5.84 2.59 -2.44
C VAL A 86 -6.11 2.13 -3.87
N ALA A 87 -7.26 1.52 -4.10
CA ALA A 87 -7.70 1.06 -5.41
C ALA A 87 -8.60 2.09 -6.09
N ILE A 88 -8.34 2.35 -7.36
CA ILE A 88 -9.16 3.19 -8.23
C ILE A 88 -9.61 2.34 -9.42
N ASN A 89 -10.92 2.37 -9.69
CA ASN A 89 -11.54 1.70 -10.83
C ASN A 89 -12.61 2.61 -11.44
N ASP A 90 -12.68 2.71 -12.76
CA ASP A 90 -13.64 3.55 -13.48
C ASP A 90 -13.68 5.01 -12.95
N GLY A 91 -12.50 5.53 -12.59
CA GLY A 91 -12.35 6.90 -12.07
C GLY A 91 -12.90 7.12 -10.66
N ARG A 92 -13.17 6.06 -9.89
CA ARG A 92 -13.67 6.12 -8.51
C ARG A 92 -12.81 5.32 -7.56
N ILE A 93 -12.78 5.71 -6.28
CA ILE A 93 -12.18 4.89 -5.22
C ILE A 93 -13.01 3.62 -5.08
N GLN A 94 -12.39 2.48 -5.36
CA GLN A 94 -13.02 1.16 -5.26
C GLN A 94 -12.85 0.58 -3.86
N ALA A 95 -11.65 0.70 -3.29
CA ALA A 95 -11.32 0.11 -1.99
C ALA A 95 -10.09 0.79 -1.34
N ILE A 96 -10.01 0.67 -0.02
CA ILE A 96 -8.84 1.02 0.82
C ILE A 96 -8.51 -0.23 1.64
N GLY A 97 -7.28 -0.73 1.56
CA GLY A 97 -6.90 -1.97 2.23
C GLY A 97 -5.51 -2.47 1.86
N LYS A 98 -5.40 -3.78 1.57
CA LYS A 98 -4.13 -4.45 1.24
C LYS A 98 -4.16 -4.96 -0.19
N ALA A 99 -3.29 -4.43 -1.03
CA ALA A 99 -3.15 -4.83 -2.41
C ALA A 99 -2.16 -5.98 -2.61
N GLY A 100 -2.34 -6.75 -3.67
CA GLY A 100 -1.41 -7.80 -4.05
C GLY A 100 -2.06 -8.95 -4.81
N ASN A 101 -1.41 -10.10 -4.78
CA ASN A 101 -1.91 -11.31 -5.42
C ASN A 101 -2.45 -12.30 -4.37
N PRO A 102 -3.75 -12.62 -4.37
CA PRO A 102 -4.34 -13.55 -3.40
C PRO A 102 -3.79 -14.98 -3.51
N ASP A 103 -3.19 -15.36 -4.64
CA ASP A 103 -2.64 -16.70 -4.83
C ASP A 103 -1.40 -16.98 -3.95
N VAL A 104 -0.66 -15.92 -3.58
CA VAL A 104 0.66 -16.05 -2.92
C VAL A 104 0.87 -15.12 -1.73
N GLN A 105 -0.03 -14.15 -1.48
CA GLN A 105 0.09 -13.20 -0.38
C GLN A 105 -1.10 -13.29 0.58
N ASN A 106 -0.86 -13.03 1.86
CA ASN A 106 -1.91 -13.08 2.87
C ASN A 106 -2.71 -11.77 2.93
N GLY A 107 -3.99 -11.88 3.30
CA GLY A 107 -4.83 -10.72 3.64
C GLY A 107 -5.14 -9.78 2.48
N VAL A 108 -4.99 -10.22 1.22
CA VAL A 108 -5.28 -9.39 0.03
C VAL A 108 -6.77 -9.05 -0.03
N THR A 109 -7.07 -7.76 -0.04
CA THR A 109 -8.43 -7.22 -0.27
C THR A 109 -8.55 -6.48 -1.59
N ILE A 110 -7.42 -6.14 -2.23
CA ILE A 110 -7.32 -5.45 -3.51
C ILE A 110 -6.45 -6.30 -4.46
N PRO A 111 -7.03 -7.17 -5.30
CA PRO A 111 -6.26 -8.00 -6.20
C PRO A 111 -5.60 -7.18 -7.31
N ILE A 112 -4.30 -7.30 -7.52
CA ILE A 112 -3.56 -6.64 -8.61
C ILE A 112 -3.51 -7.59 -9.81
N GLY A 113 -3.94 -7.13 -10.98
CA GLY A 113 -3.95 -7.89 -12.23
C GLY A 113 -3.10 -7.24 -13.32
N ALA A 114 -3.09 -7.87 -14.50
CA ALA A 114 -2.32 -7.37 -15.65
C ALA A 114 -2.78 -6.00 -16.17
N GLY A 115 -4.02 -5.59 -15.86
CA GLY A 115 -4.58 -4.29 -16.23
C GLY A 115 -4.39 -3.18 -15.21
N THR A 116 -3.74 -3.46 -14.06
CA THR A 116 -3.60 -2.52 -12.96
C THR A 116 -2.33 -1.68 -13.10
N GLU A 117 -2.47 -0.37 -13.25
CA GLU A 117 -1.37 0.60 -13.14
C GLU A 117 -0.98 0.84 -11.67
N ILE A 118 0.27 1.22 -11.40
CA ILE A 118 0.79 1.45 -10.05
C ILE A 118 1.35 2.86 -9.88
N ILE A 119 0.91 3.54 -8.82
CA ILE A 119 1.54 4.76 -8.31
C ILE A 119 2.14 4.47 -6.94
N ALA A 120 3.41 4.81 -6.75
CA ALA A 120 4.09 4.67 -5.46
C ALA A 120 3.68 5.81 -4.52
N GLY A 121 2.96 5.48 -3.44
CA GLY A 121 2.55 6.40 -2.37
C GLY A 121 3.43 6.32 -1.12
N GLU A 122 4.41 5.41 -1.08
CA GLU A 122 5.32 5.32 0.07
C GLU A 122 6.07 6.64 0.34
N GLY A 123 5.91 7.17 1.55
CA GLY A 123 6.58 8.39 2.01
C GLY A 123 6.02 9.68 1.41
N GLN A 124 4.83 9.64 0.81
CA GLN A 124 4.03 10.81 0.43
C GLN A 124 3.04 11.18 1.53
#